data_AF-A0A7J0D5Z3-F1
#
_entry.id   AF-A0A7J0D5Z3-F1
#
_cell.length_a   1.000
_cell.length_b   1.000
_cell.length_c   1.000
_cell.angle_alpha   90.00
_cell.angle_beta   90.00
_cell.angle_gamma   90.00
#
_symmetry.space_group_name_H-M   'P 1'
#
loop_
_entity.id
_entity.type
_entity.pdbx_description
1 polymer ?
#
loop_
_entity_poly.entity_id
_entity_poly.type
_entity_poly.pdbx_seq_one_letter_code
_entity_poly.pdbx_strand_id
1 'polypeptide(L)'
;MTGLVISADTMREGADDVLEVVLHEAAHILNWIRGKPDTSRRGTYHNREYLAAAEEVGLEWPADLVANPNGRGYEPPIGDAARTRYADHIDALSTAIPHVLPHLTIPGASKKVRTPNRLILECGCSTPRKIQVARTTSELGTITCGLCGKDFATP
;
A
#
# COMPACT_ATOMS: atom_id res chain seq x y z
N MET A 1 -10.03 -8.67 -2.37
CA MET A 1 -10.20 -8.07 -1.03
C MET A 1 -10.31 -9.19 -0.01
N THR A 2 -9.60 -9.12 1.12
CA THR A 2 -9.58 -10.18 2.15
C THR A 2 -10.43 -9.86 3.39
N GLY A 3 -10.92 -8.63 3.52
CA GLY A 3 -11.82 -8.18 4.59
C GLY A 3 -11.60 -6.71 4.95
N LEU A 4 -12.53 -6.10 5.67
CA LEU A 4 -12.37 -4.78 6.28
C LEU A 4 -11.55 -4.92 7.56
N VAL A 5 -10.39 -4.27 7.61
CA VAL A 5 -9.50 -4.30 8.77
C VAL A 5 -9.17 -2.88 9.20
N ILE A 6 -9.55 -2.53 10.42
CA ILE A 6 -9.15 -1.27 11.05
C ILE A 6 -8.05 -1.55 12.06
N SER A 7 -6.90 -0.91 11.88
CA SER A 7 -5.79 -1.06 12.81
C SER A 7 -6.02 -0.24 14.07
N ALA A 8 -5.47 -0.68 15.20
CA ALA A 8 -5.49 0.13 16.41
C ALA A 8 -4.68 1.42 16.27
N ASP A 9 -3.71 1.47 15.36
CA ASP A 9 -2.99 2.70 15.02
C ASP A 9 -3.94 3.70 14.36
N THR A 10 -4.73 3.28 13.38
CA THR A 10 -5.82 4.08 12.77
C THR A 10 -6.82 4.56 13.82
N MET A 11 -7.23 3.69 14.75
CA MET A 11 -8.13 4.09 15.85
C MET A 11 -7.50 5.15 16.78
N ARG A 12 -6.17 5.20 16.90
CA ARG A 12 -5.48 6.24 17.70
C ARG A 12 -5.43 7.58 16.99
N GLU A 13 -5.39 7.60 15.66
CA GLU A 13 -5.43 8.84 14.89
C GLU A 13 -6.79 9.54 15.04
N GLY A 14 -7.89 8.78 14.98
CA GLY A 14 -9.21 9.29 15.36
C GLY A 14 -10.37 8.71 14.55
N ALA A 15 -11.56 9.26 14.80
CA ALA A 15 -12.79 8.82 14.16
C ALA A 15 -12.80 9.10 12.64
N ASP A 16 -12.25 10.23 12.21
CA ASP A 16 -12.15 10.57 10.79
C ASP A 16 -11.21 9.63 10.03
N ASP A 17 -10.05 9.28 10.60
CA ASP A 17 -9.12 8.32 10.00
C ASP A 17 -9.75 6.92 9.89
N VAL A 18 -10.49 6.50 10.93
CA VAL A 18 -11.24 5.24 10.87
C VAL A 18 -12.31 5.29 9.77
N LEU A 19 -13.07 6.38 9.67
CA LEU A 19 -14.07 6.56 8.63
C LEU A 19 -13.43 6.55 7.23
N GLU A 20 -12.30 7.25 7.03
CA GLU A 20 -11.57 7.27 5.76
C GLU A 20 -11.19 5.85 5.32
N VAL A 21 -10.64 5.03 6.23
CA VAL A 21 -10.31 3.62 5.93
C VAL A 21 -11.57 2.81 5.61
N VAL A 22 -12.69 3.02 6.31
CA VAL A 22 -13.95 2.32 6.00
C VAL A 22 -14.43 2.69 4.60
N LEU A 23 -14.39 3.97 4.22
CA LEU A 23 -14.81 4.44 2.89
C LEU A 23 -13.85 3.95 1.80
N HIS A 24 -12.55 3.93 2.06
CA HIS A 24 -11.53 3.35 1.19
C HIS A 24 -11.86 1.89 0.85
N GLU A 25 -12.10 1.06 1.85
CA GLU A 25 -12.46 -0.35 1.65
C GLU A 25 -13.85 -0.49 0.99
N ALA A 26 -14.80 0.40 1.28
CA ALA A 26 -16.10 0.42 0.63
C ALA A 26 -15.98 0.67 -0.89
N ALA A 27 -15.08 1.56 -1.32
CA ALA A 27 -14.80 1.80 -2.73
C ALA A 27 -14.28 0.53 -3.44
N HIS A 28 -13.40 -0.22 -2.77
CA HIS A 28 -12.94 -1.53 -3.25
C HIS A 28 -14.07 -2.55 -3.35
N ILE A 29 -14.95 -2.63 -2.34
CA ILE A 29 -16.13 -3.52 -2.35
C ILE A 29 -17.04 -3.18 -3.53
N LEU A 30 -17.34 -1.91 -3.75
CA LEU A 30 -18.21 -1.47 -4.84
C LEU A 30 -17.68 -1.93 -6.20
N ASN A 31 -16.39 -1.71 -6.46
CA ASN A 31 -15.78 -2.14 -7.72
C ASN A 31 -15.70 -3.66 -7.84
N TRP A 32 -15.46 -4.38 -6.74
CA TRP A 32 -15.51 -5.84 -6.72
C TRP A 32 -16.89 -6.37 -7.10
N ILE A 33 -17.97 -5.84 -6.50
CA ILE A 33 -19.37 -6.19 -6.85
C ILE A 33 -19.65 -5.89 -8.33
N ARG A 34 -19.08 -4.80 -8.87
CA ARG A 34 -19.24 -4.38 -10.27
C ARG A 34 -18.36 -5.16 -11.25
N GLY A 35 -17.47 -6.03 -10.77
CA GLY A 35 -16.50 -6.73 -11.63
C GLY A 35 -15.47 -5.80 -12.27
N LYS A 36 -15.22 -4.63 -11.68
CA LYS A 36 -14.29 -3.62 -12.18
C LYS A 36 -12.92 -3.75 -11.52
N PRO A 37 -11.82 -3.88 -12.28
CA PRO A 37 -10.48 -3.83 -11.71
C PRO A 37 -10.14 -2.38 -11.32
N ASP A 38 -9.84 -2.17 -10.05
CA ASP A 38 -9.69 -0.85 -9.43
C ASP A 38 -8.25 -0.55 -8.98
N THR A 39 -7.34 -1.50 -9.22
CA THR A 39 -5.91 -1.36 -8.95
C THR A 39 -5.06 -1.69 -10.18
N SER A 40 -3.81 -1.25 -10.16
CA SER A 40 -2.81 -1.48 -11.19
C SER A 40 -1.49 -1.98 -10.59
N ARG A 41 -0.56 -2.48 -11.44
CA ARG A 41 0.72 -3.07 -11.03
C ARG A 41 0.55 -4.11 -9.91
N ARG A 42 -0.28 -5.13 -10.17
CA ARG A 42 -0.54 -6.23 -9.24
C ARG A 42 -1.05 -5.75 -7.87
N GLY A 43 -1.99 -4.80 -7.87
CA GLY A 43 -2.59 -4.27 -6.64
C GLY A 43 -1.82 -3.14 -5.96
N THR A 44 -0.76 -2.60 -6.58
CA THR A 44 0.09 -1.58 -5.92
C THR A 44 -0.51 -0.19 -5.93
N TYR A 45 -1.26 0.19 -6.97
CA TYR A 45 -1.78 1.55 -7.12
C TYR A 45 -3.26 1.54 -7.46
N HIS A 46 -4.04 2.31 -6.74
CA HIS A 46 -5.42 2.63 -7.10
C HIS A 46 -5.51 3.34 -8.45
N ASN A 47 -6.47 2.95 -9.28
CA ASN A 47 -6.67 3.52 -10.61
C ASN A 47 -7.90 4.45 -10.63
N ARG A 48 -8.33 4.88 -11.83
CA ARG A 48 -9.50 5.77 -11.97
C ARG A 48 -10.83 5.12 -11.61
N GLU A 49 -10.97 3.80 -11.75
CA GLU A 49 -12.17 3.09 -11.31
C GLU A 49 -12.27 3.10 -9.78
N TYR A 50 -11.14 2.97 -9.07
CA TYR A 50 -11.09 3.19 -7.63
C TYR A 50 -11.51 4.62 -7.29
N LEU A 51 -10.89 5.62 -7.91
CA LEU A 51 -11.20 7.03 -7.63
C LEU A 51 -12.70 7.31 -7.80
N ALA A 52 -13.30 6.86 -8.91
CA ALA A 52 -14.73 7.07 -9.15
C ALA A 52 -15.61 6.42 -8.07
N ALA A 53 -15.25 5.24 -7.58
CA ALA A 53 -15.98 4.58 -6.50
C ALA A 53 -15.71 5.25 -5.13
N ALA A 54 -14.50 5.76 -4.89
CA ALA A 54 -14.14 6.51 -3.71
C ALA A 54 -14.93 7.82 -3.60
N GLU A 55 -15.09 8.52 -4.72
CA GLU A 55 -15.93 9.73 -4.83
C GLU A 55 -17.41 9.41 -4.58
N GLU A 56 -17.90 8.27 -5.05
CA GLU A 56 -19.28 7.83 -4.81
C GLU A 56 -19.59 7.59 -3.33
N VAL A 57 -18.63 7.04 -2.57
CA VAL A 57 -18.78 6.84 -1.12
C VAL A 57 -18.48 8.09 -0.30
N GLY A 58 -17.96 9.15 -0.93
CA GLY A 58 -17.82 10.48 -0.35
C GLY A 58 -16.39 10.97 -0.12
N LEU A 59 -15.37 10.19 -0.48
CA LEU A 59 -13.99 10.67 -0.49
C LEU A 59 -13.80 11.70 -1.61
N GLU A 60 -12.83 12.59 -1.50
CA GLU A 60 -12.63 13.65 -2.48
C GLU A 60 -11.18 13.70 -2.93
N TRP A 61 -10.95 13.84 -4.23
CA TRP A 61 -9.61 14.08 -4.77
C TRP A 61 -9.44 15.57 -5.11
N PRO A 62 -8.71 16.34 -4.28
CA PRO A 62 -8.44 17.75 -4.57
C PRO A 62 -7.77 17.94 -5.93
N ALA A 63 -8.19 18.96 -6.66
CA ALA A 63 -7.70 19.24 -8.01
C ALA A 63 -6.20 19.56 -8.06
N ASP A 64 -5.62 20.03 -6.95
CA ASP A 64 -4.20 20.33 -6.78
C ASP A 64 -3.37 19.12 -6.34
N LEU A 65 -4.00 18.01 -5.93
CA LEU A 65 -3.28 16.77 -5.65
C LEU A 65 -2.87 16.08 -6.95
N VAL A 66 -1.56 15.94 -7.11
CA VAL A 66 -0.95 15.16 -8.18
C VAL A 66 -0.89 13.70 -7.72
N ALA A 67 -1.57 12.79 -8.42
CA ALA A 67 -1.33 11.35 -8.28
C ALA A 67 0.18 11.13 -8.42
N ASN A 68 0.83 10.27 -7.61
CA ASN A 68 2.29 10.19 -7.32
C ASN A 68 3.27 10.70 -8.42
N PRO A 69 4.57 10.94 -8.19
CA PRO A 69 5.46 11.56 -9.19
C PRO A 69 5.49 10.95 -10.62
N ASN A 70 4.96 9.73 -10.80
CA ASN A 70 4.74 9.08 -12.10
C ASN A 70 3.28 9.14 -12.61
N GLY A 71 2.42 10.01 -12.09
CA GLY A 71 1.00 10.16 -12.40
C GLY A 71 0.16 8.93 -12.05
N ARG A 72 0.51 8.17 -11.00
CA ARG A 72 -0.11 6.87 -10.67
C ARG A 72 -0.61 6.82 -9.24
N GLY A 73 -1.72 6.12 -9.00
CA GLY A 73 -2.26 5.94 -7.64
C GLY A 73 -3.10 7.13 -7.19
N TYR A 74 -4.36 6.86 -6.89
CA TYR A 74 -5.28 7.81 -6.26
C TYR A 74 -5.51 7.39 -4.80
N GLU A 75 -5.42 8.35 -3.89
CA GLU A 75 -5.65 8.17 -2.44
C GLU A 75 -6.46 9.37 -1.93
N PRO A 76 -7.75 9.47 -2.32
CA PRO A 76 -8.58 10.62 -1.99
C PRO A 76 -8.86 10.65 -0.49
N PRO A 77 -8.49 11.73 0.22
CA PRO A 77 -8.78 11.85 1.64
C PRO A 77 -10.27 12.13 1.90
N ILE A 78 -10.67 12.05 3.16
CA ILE A 78 -11.98 12.50 3.62
C ILE A 78 -12.08 14.03 3.57
N GLY A 79 -13.06 14.53 2.80
CA GLY A 79 -13.41 15.95 2.70
C GLY A 79 -14.58 16.37 3.60
N ASP A 80 -14.85 17.67 3.67
CA ASP A 80 -15.92 18.26 4.50
C ASP A 80 -17.31 17.71 4.16
N ALA A 81 -17.55 17.40 2.89
CA ALA A 81 -18.81 16.80 2.43
C ALA A 81 -19.04 15.41 3.05
N ALA A 82 -18.01 14.56 3.11
CA ALA A 82 -18.10 13.27 3.80
C ALA A 82 -18.27 13.44 5.30
N ARG A 83 -17.52 14.36 5.93
CA ARG A 83 -17.65 14.63 7.37
C ARG A 83 -19.07 15.05 7.73
N THR A 84 -19.67 15.89 6.90
CA THR A 84 -21.08 16.29 7.05
C THR A 84 -22.03 15.10 6.85
N ARG A 85 -21.84 14.33 5.78
CA ARG A 85 -22.69 13.18 5.44
C ARG A 85 -22.67 12.09 6.51
N TYR A 86 -21.52 11.87 7.14
CA TYR A 86 -21.29 10.79 8.10
C TYR A 86 -21.13 11.29 9.54
N ALA A 87 -21.59 12.51 9.85
CA ALA A 87 -21.43 13.13 11.17
C ALA A 87 -21.86 12.20 12.33
N ASP A 88 -23.05 11.59 12.23
CA ASP A 88 -23.54 10.64 13.23
C ASP A 88 -22.61 9.42 13.43
N HIS A 89 -21.95 8.98 12.36
CA HIS A 89 -21.01 7.86 12.41
C HIS A 89 -19.68 8.30 13.02
N ILE A 90 -19.21 9.51 12.71
CA ILE A 90 -18.02 10.11 13.34
C ILE A 90 -18.24 10.27 14.84
N ASP A 91 -19.42 10.73 15.26
CA ASP A 91 -19.79 10.84 16.68
C ASP A 91 -19.84 9.48 17.37
N ALA A 92 -20.45 8.49 16.71
CA ALA A 92 -20.49 7.11 17.21
C ALA A 92 -19.08 6.50 17.35
N LEU A 93 -18.20 6.72 16.36
CA LEU A 93 -16.80 6.28 16.39
C LEU A 93 -16.02 7.01 17.50
N SER A 94 -16.18 8.33 17.61
CA SER A 94 -15.55 9.15 18.64
C SER A 94 -15.94 8.70 20.05
N THR A 95 -17.17 8.22 20.21
CA THR A 95 -17.65 7.62 21.46
C THR A 95 -17.07 6.22 21.66
N ALA A 96 -17.08 5.37 20.64
CA ALA A 96 -16.70 3.96 20.77
C ALA A 96 -15.18 3.73 20.91
N ILE A 97 -14.36 4.49 20.18
CA ILE A 97 -12.91 4.30 20.12
C ILE A 97 -12.25 4.29 21.51
N PRO A 98 -12.51 5.26 22.42
CA PRO A 98 -11.93 5.27 23.76
C PRO A 98 -12.35 4.07 24.62
N HIS A 99 -13.51 3.46 24.34
CA HIS A 99 -13.97 2.28 25.04
C HIS A 99 -13.37 0.99 24.48
N VAL A 100 -13.08 0.93 23.18
CA VAL A 100 -12.54 -0.28 22.53
C VAL A 100 -11.03 -0.36 22.64
N LEU A 101 -10.33 0.75 22.39
CA LEU A 101 -8.88 0.79 22.24
C LEU A 101 -8.10 0.21 23.45
N PRO A 102 -8.48 0.47 24.72
CA PRO A 102 -7.78 -0.10 25.88
C PRO A 102 -7.87 -1.63 25.98
N HIS A 103 -8.84 -2.25 25.30
CA HIS A 103 -9.06 -3.70 25.33
C HIS A 103 -8.45 -4.42 24.12
N LEU A 104 -7.93 -3.69 23.13
CA LEU A 104 -7.24 -4.27 21.99
C LEU A 104 -5.83 -4.69 22.39
N THR A 105 -5.66 -5.98 22.68
CA THR A 105 -4.33 -6.58 22.83
C THR A 105 -3.75 -6.85 21.45
N ILE A 106 -2.87 -5.96 20.99
CA ILE A 106 -2.16 -6.15 19.72
C ILE A 106 -0.90 -6.94 20.02
N PRO A 107 -0.72 -8.14 19.46
CA PRO A 107 0.56 -8.83 19.51
C PRO A 107 1.63 -7.88 18.95
N GLY A 108 2.71 -7.64 19.69
CA GLY A 108 3.78 -6.77 19.25
C GLY A 108 4.22 -7.15 17.83
N ALA A 109 4.24 -6.17 16.92
CA ALA A 109 4.61 -6.41 15.54
C ALA A 109 5.99 -7.06 15.51
N SER A 110 6.06 -8.33 15.11
CA SER A 110 7.33 -8.99 14.83
C SER A 110 8.03 -8.15 13.76
N LYS A 111 9.22 -7.62 14.07
CA LYS A 111 10.03 -6.86 13.10
C LYS A 111 10.16 -7.70 11.84
N LYS A 112 9.43 -7.34 10.78
CA LYS A 112 9.61 -7.95 9.46
C LYS A 112 11.01 -7.53 8.99
N VAL A 113 11.97 -8.42 9.14
CA VAL A 113 13.25 -8.30 8.45
C VAL A 113 12.92 -8.37 6.96
N ARG A 114 12.89 -7.22 6.28
CA ARG A 114 12.81 -7.20 4.83
C ARG A 114 14.15 -7.71 4.31
N THR A 115 14.25 -9.02 4.11
CA THR A 115 15.30 -9.59 3.28
C THR A 115 15.15 -8.99 1.88
N PRO A 116 16.16 -8.28 1.35
CA PRO A 116 16.11 -7.77 -0.01
C PRO A 116 15.84 -8.93 -0.96
N ASN A 117 14.78 -8.83 -1.77
CA ASN A 117 14.35 -9.92 -2.66
C ASN A 117 15.37 -10.22 -3.78
N ARG A 118 16.38 -9.37 -3.97
CA ARG A 118 17.39 -9.52 -5.01
C ARG A 118 18.77 -9.16 -4.46
N LEU A 119 19.76 -9.99 -4.79
CA LEU A 119 21.17 -9.71 -4.61
C LEU A 119 21.63 -8.78 -5.74
N ILE A 120 22.47 -7.81 -5.41
CA ILE A 120 23.22 -7.03 -6.39
C ILE A 120 24.60 -7.70 -6.47
N LEU A 121 24.99 -8.15 -7.66
CA LEU A 121 26.29 -8.76 -7.91
C LEU A 121 27.08 -7.95 -8.94
N GLU A 122 28.40 -7.94 -8.80
CA GLU A 122 29.36 -7.21 -9.63
C GLU A 122 30.38 -8.15 -10.26
N CYS A 123 30.77 -7.88 -11.51
CA CYS A 123 31.87 -8.60 -12.17
C CYS A 123 33.20 -7.85 -12.01
N GLY A 124 34.33 -8.55 -12.17
CA GLY A 124 35.67 -7.95 -12.06
C GLY A 124 36.19 -7.19 -13.30
N CYS A 125 35.33 -6.52 -14.06
CA CYS A 125 35.72 -5.56 -15.10
C CYS A 125 36.29 -4.27 -14.47
N SER A 126 37.10 -3.51 -15.20
CA SER A 126 37.59 -2.19 -14.75
C SER A 126 36.45 -1.22 -14.42
N THR A 127 35.38 -1.28 -15.22
CA THR A 127 34.07 -0.72 -14.90
C THR A 127 33.12 -1.88 -14.62
N PRO A 128 32.87 -2.25 -13.35
CA PRO A 128 32.02 -3.38 -13.00
C PRO A 128 30.60 -3.23 -13.55
N ARG A 129 30.11 -4.29 -14.20
CA ARG A 129 28.69 -4.42 -14.52
C ARG A 129 27.96 -4.92 -13.29
N LYS A 130 26.75 -4.42 -13.05
CA LYS A 130 25.87 -4.85 -11.96
C LYS A 130 24.72 -5.69 -12.50
N ILE A 131 24.42 -6.81 -11.85
CA ILE A 131 23.21 -7.59 -12.11
C ILE A 131 22.38 -7.71 -10.83
N GLN A 132 21.05 -7.74 -10.99
CA GLN A 132 20.12 -8.03 -9.90
C GLN A 132 19.52 -9.40 -10.10
N VAL A 133 19.79 -10.33 -9.18
CA VAL A 133 19.33 -11.72 -9.27
C VAL A 133 18.64 -12.15 -7.97
N ALA A 134 17.65 -13.03 -8.06
CA ALA A 134 17.10 -13.65 -6.85
C ALA A 134 18.15 -14.55 -6.20
N ARG A 135 18.15 -14.65 -4.87
CA ARG A 135 19.07 -15.53 -4.13
C ARG A 135 18.98 -16.98 -4.61
N THR A 136 17.77 -17.47 -4.79
CA THR A 136 17.53 -18.83 -5.31
C THR A 136 18.10 -19.03 -6.71
N THR A 137 18.17 -17.98 -7.54
CA THR A 137 18.82 -18.05 -8.86
C THR A 137 20.34 -18.08 -8.75
N SER A 138 20.95 -17.27 -7.88
CA SER A 138 22.41 -17.28 -7.70
C SER A 138 22.94 -18.58 -7.10
N GLU A 139 22.10 -19.28 -6.33
CA GLU A 139 22.46 -20.56 -5.71
C GLU A 139 22.46 -21.74 -6.70
N LEU A 140 21.84 -21.60 -7.89
CA LEU A 140 21.83 -22.65 -8.91
C LEU A 140 23.18 -22.84 -9.61
N GLY A 141 24.06 -21.84 -9.56
CA GLY A 141 25.36 -21.88 -10.22
C GLY A 141 25.93 -20.50 -10.44
N THR A 142 27.20 -20.46 -10.84
CA THR A 142 27.89 -19.19 -11.11
C THR A 142 27.35 -18.51 -12.37
N ILE A 143 27.32 -17.18 -12.33
CA ILE A 143 26.97 -16.35 -13.48
C ILE A 143 28.26 -15.71 -13.97
N THR A 144 28.73 -16.09 -15.14
CA THR A 144 30.01 -15.62 -15.67
C THR A 144 29.87 -14.37 -16.54
N CYS A 145 30.74 -13.40 -16.33
CA CYS A 145 30.83 -12.20 -17.16
C CYS A 145 31.48 -12.53 -18.50
N GLY A 146 30.70 -12.56 -19.59
CA GLY A 146 31.23 -12.79 -20.94
C GLY A 146 32.24 -11.75 -21.46
N LEU A 147 32.51 -10.66 -20.73
CA LEU A 147 33.55 -9.68 -21.08
C LEU A 147 34.89 -9.94 -20.38
N CYS A 148 34.88 -10.22 -19.08
CA CYS A 148 36.12 -10.41 -18.30
C CYS A 148 36.37 -11.88 -17.90
N GLY A 149 35.45 -12.79 -18.19
CA GLY A 149 35.52 -14.21 -17.82
C GLY A 149 35.37 -14.51 -16.32
N LYS A 150 35.28 -13.49 -15.46
CA LYS A 150 35.08 -13.65 -14.01
C LYS A 150 33.61 -13.77 -13.67
N ASP A 151 33.32 -14.44 -12.56
CA ASP A 151 31.95 -14.57 -12.07
C ASP A 151 31.46 -13.27 -11.42
N PHE A 152 30.14 -13.05 -11.50
CA PHE A 152 29.48 -12.01 -10.74
C PHE A 152 29.38 -12.44 -9.27
N ALA A 153 29.93 -11.62 -8.37
CA ALA A 153 29.96 -11.86 -6.93
C ALA A 153 29.35 -10.69 -6.17
N THR A 154 29.06 -10.87 -4.87
CA THR A 154 28.61 -9.74 -4.03
C THR A 154 29.73 -8.69 -4.00
N PRO A 155 29.41 -7.37 -4.09
CA PRO A 155 30.41 -6.30 -4.07
C PRO A 155 31.39 -6.40 -2.90
#